data_AF-A0A2N3W5B1-F1
#
_entry.id   AF-A0A2N3W5B1-F1
#
_cell.length_a   1.000
_cell.length_b   1.000
_cell.length_c   1.000
_cell.angle_alpha   90.00
_cell.angle_beta   90.00
_cell.angle_gamma   90.00
#
_symmetry.space_group_name_H-M   'P 1'
#
loop_
_entity.id
_entity.type
_entity.pdbx_description
1 polymer ?
#
loop_
_entity_poly.entity_id
_entity_poly.type
_entity_poly.pdbx_seq_one_letter_code
_entity_poly.pdbx_strand_id
1 'polypeptide(L)' 'MHVRQSLGAYVLGALAPDEDRRVAGHLRTCPDCRAAYLEVAEAPSMLALLSEEDLADGPPDE' A
#
# COMPACT_ATOMS: atom_id res chain seq x y z
N MET A 1 -11.84 -6.19 -12.80
CA MET A 1 -10.62 -6.58 -12.05
C MET A 1 -10.57 -5.73 -10.78
N HIS A 2 -10.50 -6.34 -9.60
CA HIS A 2 -10.30 -5.62 -8.34
C HIS A 2 -8.80 -5.36 -8.13
N VAL A 3 -8.47 -4.25 -7.48
CA VAL A 3 -7.08 -3.80 -7.30
C VAL A 3 -6.53 -4.06 -5.88
N ARG A 4 -7.26 -4.80 -5.05
CA ARG A 4 -7.00 -4.92 -3.61
C ARG A 4 -5.58 -5.42 -3.28
N GLN A 5 -5.03 -6.33 -4.09
CA GLN A 5 -3.67 -6.84 -3.92
C GLN A 5 -2.58 -5.80 -4.23
N SER A 6 -2.88 -4.81 -5.07
CA SER A 6 -1.94 -3.76 -5.49
C SER A 6 -1.97 -2.53 -4.58
N LEU A 7 -2.91 -2.44 -3.63
CA LEU A 7 -3.10 -1.22 -2.83
C LEU A 7 -1.90 -0.92 -1.92
N GLY A 8 -1.24 -1.95 -1.38
CA GLY A 8 -0.01 -1.76 -0.58
C GLY A 8 1.10 -1.11 -1.41
N ALA A 9 1.38 -1.63 -2.60
CA ALA A 9 2.36 -1.05 -3.51
C ALA A 9 1.94 0.35 -4.00
N TYR A 10 0.64 0.58 -4.21
CA TYR A 10 0.10 1.88 -4.61
C TYR A 10 0.32 2.95 -3.54
N VAL A 11 -0.01 2.68 -2.26
CA VAL A 11 0.19 3.68 -1.18
C VAL A 11 1.67 3.95 -0.89
N LEU A 12 2.54 2.99 -1.18
CA LEU A 12 3.99 3.14 -1.07
C LEU A 12 4.64 3.79 -2.32
N GLY A 13 3.86 4.09 -3.37
CA GLY A 13 4.40 4.64 -4.62
C GLY A 13 5.31 3.68 -5.39
N ALA A 14 5.17 2.37 -5.17
CA ALA A 14 6.04 1.33 -5.70
C ALA A 14 5.55 0.70 -7.01
N LEU A 15 4.42 1.18 -7.56
CA LEU A 15 3.86 0.67 -8.82
C LEU A 15 4.52 1.32 -10.05
N ALA A 16 4.55 0.59 -11.16
CA ALA A 16 4.89 1.18 -12.44
C ALA A 16 3.82 2.22 -12.86
N PRO A 17 4.17 3.24 -13.67
CA PRO A 17 3.24 4.32 -14.03
C PRO A 17 1.93 3.85 -14.66
N ASP A 18 1.96 2.77 -15.44
CA ASP A 18 0.76 2.20 -16.07
C ASP A 18 -0.15 1.48 -15.08
N GLU A 19 0.43 0.86 -14.06
CA GLU A 19 -0.31 0.19 -12.98
C GLU A 19 -0.92 1.21 -12.03
N ASP A 20 -0.16 2.24 -11.66
CA ASP A 20 -0.65 3.35 -10.84
C ASP A 20 -1.91 4.00 -11.46
N ARG A 21 -1.85 4.36 -12.75
CA ARG A 21 -3.00 4.94 -13.46
C ARG A 21 -4.21 4.00 -13.49
N ARG A 22 -4.00 2.68 -13.58
CA ARG A 22 -5.07 1.68 -13.54
C ARG A 22 -5.71 1.62 -12.15
N VAL A 23 -4.90 1.61 -11.10
CA VAL A 23 -5.39 1.62 -9.70
C VAL A 23 -6.15 2.90 -9.41
N ALA A 24 -5.57 4.06 -9.71
CA ALA A 24 -6.23 5.36 -9.56
C ALA A 24 -7.54 5.43 -10.36
N GLY A 25 -7.55 4.89 -11.59
CA GLY A 25 -8.72 4.73 -12.43
C GLY A 25 -9.84 3.96 -11.75
N HIS A 26 -9.52 2.77 -11.24
CA HIS A 26 -10.47 1.89 -10.59
C HIS A 26 -11.00 2.46 -9.27
N LEU A 27 -10.13 3.10 -8.47
CA LEU A 27 -10.52 3.73 -7.21
C LEU A 27 -11.57 4.83 -7.43
N ARG A 28 -11.61 5.49 -8.59
CA ARG A 28 -12.69 6.46 -8.87
C ARG A 28 -14.06 5.80 -9.00
N THR A 29 -14.13 4.56 -9.49
CA THR A 29 -15.39 3.90 -9.86
C THR A 29 -15.85 2.79 -8.91
N CYS A 30 -14.98 2.28 -8.03
CA CYS A 30 -15.31 1.16 -7.14
C CYS A 30 -15.28 1.58 -5.65
N PRO A 31 -16.43 1.65 -4.96
CA PRO A 31 -16.48 2.00 -3.54
C PRO A 31 -15.81 0.96 -2.64
N ASP A 32 -15.93 -0.33 -2.94
CA ASP A 32 -15.32 -1.40 -2.14
C ASP A 32 -13.79 -1.33 -2.15
N CYS A 33 -13.19 -1.06 -3.31
CA CYS A 33 -11.74 -0.86 -3.40
C CYS A 33 -11.31 0.47 -2.77
N ARG A 34 -12.17 1.50 -2.75
CA ARG A 34 -11.92 2.75 -2.03
C ARG A 34 -11.92 2.53 -0.51
N ALA A 35 -12.85 1.74 0.01
CA ALA A 35 -12.86 1.34 1.42
C ALA A 35 -11.57 0.57 1.77
N ALA A 36 -11.19 -0.39 0.93
CA ALA A 36 -9.93 -1.12 1.10
C ALA A 36 -8.69 -0.21 1.06
N TYR A 37 -8.68 0.82 0.20
CA TYR A 37 -7.60 1.81 0.15
C TYR A 37 -7.49 2.57 1.47
N LEU A 38 -8.63 2.98 2.07
CA LEU A 38 -8.64 3.69 3.34
C LEU A 38 -8.09 2.83 4.50
N GLU A 39 -8.26 1.51 4.45
CA GLU A 39 -7.67 0.59 5.44
C GLU A 39 -6.14 0.60 5.43
N VAL A 40 -5.50 0.89 4.29
CA VAL A 40 -4.04 0.80 4.11
C VAL A 40 -3.35 2.15 3.90
N ALA A 41 -4.11 3.24 3.70
CA ALA A 41 -3.57 4.56 3.35
C ALA A 41 -2.66 5.17 4.44
N GLU A 42 -2.81 4.75 5.69
CA GLU A 42 -1.99 5.22 6.82
C GLU A 42 -0.67 4.44 6.97
N ALA A 43 -0.54 3.29 6.29
CA ALA A 43 0.64 2.44 6.41
C ALA A 43 1.97 3.18 6.11
N PRO A 44 2.08 4.05 5.08
CA PRO A 44 3.31 4.80 4.82
C PRO A 44 3.73 5.71 5.99
N SER A 45 2.78 6.37 6.65
CA SER A 45 3.05 7.23 7.82
C SER A 45 3.59 6.41 9.00
N MET A 46 2.99 5.25 9.24
CA MET A 46 3.43 4.32 10.29
C MET A 46 4.84 3.79 10.02
N LEU A 47 5.14 3.43 8.76
CA LEU A 47 6.45 2.96 8.35
C LEU A 47 7.51 4.07 8.44
N ALA A 48 7.15 5.34 8.24
CA ALA A 48 8.07 6.47 8.38
C ALA A 48 8.56 6.71 9.82
N LEU A 49 7.95 6.05 10.82
CA LEU A 49 8.42 6.06 12.21
C LEU A 49 9.58 5.10 12.45
N LEU A 50 9.83 4.17 11.52
CA LEU A 50 10.88 3.17 11.62
C LEU A 50 12.12 3.64 10.86
N SER A 51 13.28 3.38 11.44
CA SER A 51 14.56 3.43 10.75
C SER A 51 14.85 2.09 10.05
N GLU A 52 15.86 2.08 9.18
CA GLU A 52 16.34 0.82 8.59
C GLU A 52 16.96 -0.10 9.65
N GLU A 53 17.50 0.46 10.74
CA GLU A 53 18.07 -0.28 11.87
C GLU A 53 16.97 -1.04 12.64
N ASP A 54 15.79 -0.42 12.83
CA ASP A 54 14.63 -1.06 13.46
C ASP A 54 14.09 -2.27 12.67
N LEU A 55 14.39 -2.36 11.37
CA LEU A 55 14.00 -3.46 10.50
C LEU A 55 15.04 -4.59 10.46
N ALA A 56 16.29 -4.31 10.89
CA ALA A 56 17.38 -5.27 10.86
C ALA A 56 17.30 -6.28 12.01
N ASP A 57 16.74 -5.87 13.15
CA ASP A 57 16.36 -6.75 14.26
C ASP A 57 15.05 -7.47 13.91
N GLY A 58 15.14 -8.48 13.04
CA GLY A 58 14.01 -9.35 12.71
C GLY A 58 13.38 -9.99 13.95
N PRO A 59 12.14 -10.52 13.85
CA PRO A 59 11.53 -11.25 14.95
C PRO A 59 12.49 -12.36 15.42
N PRO A 60 12.61 -12.60 16.75
CA PRO A 60 13.47 -13.66 17.25
C PRO A 60 13.08 -14.98 16.59
N ASP A 61 14.08 -15.80 16.23
CA ASP A 61 13.85 -17.12 15.66
C ASP A 61 12.99 -17.96 16.66
N GLU A 62 11.75 -18.30 16.29
CA GLU A 62 10.92 -19.33 16.97
C GLU A 62 11.10 -20.71 16.31
#